data_AF-A0A5B8IEJ6-F1
#
_entry.id   AF-A0A5B8IEJ6-F1
#
_cell.length_a   1.000
_cell.length_b   1.000
_cell.length_c   1.000
_cell.angle_alpha   90.00
_cell.angle_beta   90.00
_cell.angle_gamma   90.00
#
_symmetry.space_group_name_H-M   'P 1'
#
loop_
_entity.id
_entity.type
_entity.pdbx_description
1 polymer ?
#
loop_
_entity_poly.entity_id
_entity_poly.type
_entity_poly.pdbx_seq_one_letter_code
_entity_poly.pdbx_strand_id
1 'polypeptide(L)'
;MKIRAMVWWILILFPAVTWADYRECNIANGQVISCGPWFQGSAPILQNGEYRKCTIANGRVTFCATWYQGSTVVLKEGAYRECNIANGRVTFCGKWYQGKAVVNTLN
;
A
#
# COMPACT_ATOMS: atom_id res chain seq x y z
N MET A 1 43.18 -37.78 20.80
CA MET A 1 42.01 -38.12 19.97
C MET A 1 41.34 -36.83 19.51
N LYS A 2 41.19 -36.63 18.20
CA LYS A 2 40.66 -35.40 17.58
C LYS A 2 39.14 -35.50 17.45
N ILE A 3 38.39 -34.71 18.20
CA ILE A 3 36.92 -34.65 18.09
C ILE A 3 36.59 -33.67 16.96
N ARG A 4 36.05 -34.21 15.86
CA ARG A 4 35.63 -33.45 14.67
C ARG A 4 34.35 -32.68 14.99
N ALA A 5 34.43 -31.36 15.03
CA ALA A 5 33.27 -30.49 15.10
C ALA A 5 32.50 -30.54 13.75
N MET A 6 31.34 -31.18 13.73
CA MET A 6 30.38 -31.05 12.64
C MET A 6 29.64 -29.73 12.79
N VAL A 7 29.97 -28.75 11.95
CA VAL A 7 29.24 -27.48 11.85
C VAL A 7 27.99 -27.71 11.01
N TRP A 8 26.84 -27.74 11.68
CA TRP A 8 25.53 -27.90 11.05
C TRP A 8 25.10 -26.54 10.48
N TRP A 9 25.09 -26.40 9.15
CA TRP A 9 24.60 -25.21 8.47
C TRP A 9 23.07 -25.17 8.55
N ILE A 10 22.54 -24.50 9.57
CA ILE A 10 21.11 -24.19 9.63
C ILE A 10 20.87 -22.98 8.71
N LEU A 11 20.36 -23.25 7.51
CA LEU A 11 19.75 -22.20 6.67
C LEU A 11 18.45 -21.76 7.35
N ILE A 12 18.51 -20.65 8.10
CA ILE A 12 17.31 -19.98 8.59
C ILE A 12 16.69 -19.24 7.40
N LEU A 13 15.65 -19.84 6.81
CA LEU A 13 14.72 -19.15 5.92
C LEU A 13 13.92 -18.17 6.79
N PHE A 14 14.36 -16.91 6.85
CA PHE A 14 13.53 -15.85 7.37
C PHE A 14 12.36 -15.65 6.40
N PRO A 15 11.09 -15.88 6.79
CA PRO A 15 9.99 -15.47 5.96
C PRO A 15 10.08 -13.94 5.80
N ALA A 16 10.05 -13.46 4.55
CA ALA A 16 9.94 -12.04 4.29
C ALA A 16 8.65 -11.54 4.95
N VAL A 17 8.77 -10.88 6.09
CA VAL A 17 7.65 -10.23 6.75
C VAL A 17 7.20 -9.13 5.81
N THR A 18 6.05 -9.32 5.16
CA THR A 18 5.38 -8.22 4.45
C THR A 18 4.98 -7.21 5.51
N TRP A 19 5.74 -6.12 5.62
CA TRP A 19 5.51 -5.08 6.62
C TRP A 19 4.17 -4.37 6.37
N ALA A 20 3.69 -3.66 7.39
CA ALA A 20 2.45 -2.91 7.34
C ALA A 20 2.71 -1.52 6.76
N ASP A 21 2.05 -1.20 5.65
CA ASP A 21 2.52 -0.12 4.76
C ASP A 21 1.49 0.98 4.56
N TYR A 22 0.22 0.76 4.91
CA TYR A 22 -0.84 1.73 4.65
C TYR A 22 -1.07 2.66 5.83
N ARG A 23 -0.96 3.97 5.58
CA ARG A 23 -1.21 5.04 6.55
C ARG A 23 -2.12 6.10 5.96
N GLU A 24 -2.87 6.79 6.80
CA GLU A 24 -3.51 8.04 6.39
C GLU A 24 -2.48 9.17 6.41
N CYS A 25 -2.27 9.81 5.27
CA CYS A 25 -1.27 10.86 5.10
C CYS A 25 -1.92 12.17 4.65
N ASN A 26 -1.41 13.28 5.16
CA ASN A 26 -1.69 14.61 4.66
C ASN A 26 -0.85 14.86 3.41
N ILE A 27 -1.52 15.24 2.34
CA ILE A 27 -0.94 15.52 1.03
C ILE A 27 -1.19 16.98 0.71
N ALA A 28 -0.16 17.70 0.28
CA ALA A 28 -0.34 18.98 -0.37
C ALA A 28 0.47 19.05 -1.67
N ASN A 29 -0.15 19.66 -2.68
CA ASN A 29 0.39 19.75 -4.04
C ASN A 29 0.84 18.38 -4.59
N GLY A 30 0.08 17.33 -4.28
CA GLY A 30 0.38 15.97 -4.71
C GLY A 30 1.57 15.32 -4.01
N GLN A 31 2.12 15.91 -2.95
CA GLN A 31 3.24 15.35 -2.18
C GLN A 31 2.80 15.03 -0.75
N VAL A 32 3.28 13.92 -0.21
CA VAL A 32 3.06 13.54 1.19
C VAL A 32 3.86 14.50 2.08
N ILE A 33 3.19 15.16 3.02
CA ILE A 33 3.82 16.06 3.99
C ILE A 33 4.01 15.38 5.34
N SER A 34 3.00 14.60 5.76
CA SER A 34 3.06 13.86 7.01
C SER A 34 2.11 12.67 6.97
N CYS A 35 2.42 11.62 7.71
CA CYS A 35 1.56 10.45 7.86
C CYS A 35 1.23 10.22 9.33
N GLY A 36 -0.02 9.86 9.58
CA GLY A 36 -0.49 9.48 10.89
C GLY A 36 -0.13 8.03 11.26
N PRO A 37 -0.87 7.44 12.22
CA PRO A 37 -0.74 6.03 12.56
C PRO A 37 -1.15 5.13 11.38
N TRP A 38 -0.96 3.82 11.56
CA TRP A 38 -1.42 2.82 10.61
C TRP A 38 -2.91 2.92 10.34
N PHE A 39 -3.28 2.82 9.07
CA PHE A 39 -4.67 2.90 8.65
C PHE A 39 -5.45 1.65 9.10
N GLN A 40 -6.72 1.88 9.43
CA GLN A 40 -7.71 0.86 9.82
C GLN A 40 -8.99 1.12 9.04
N GLY A 41 -9.52 0.11 8.36
CA GLY A 41 -10.79 0.21 7.65
C GLY A 41 -10.71 -0.23 6.20
N SER A 42 -11.58 0.33 5.34
CA SER A 42 -11.63 -0.01 3.92
C SER A 42 -11.07 1.10 3.05
N ALA A 43 -10.19 0.76 2.10
CA ALA A 43 -9.65 1.72 1.14
C ALA A 43 -9.47 1.11 -0.26
N PRO A 44 -9.44 1.91 -1.33
CA PRO A 44 -9.10 1.44 -2.67
C PRO A 44 -7.60 1.22 -2.79
N ILE A 45 -7.18 -0.02 -3.03
CA ILE A 45 -5.77 -0.40 -3.12
C ILE A 45 -5.48 -1.05 -4.47
N LEU A 46 -4.34 -0.70 -5.07
CA LEU A 46 -3.85 -1.34 -6.29
C LEU A 46 -3.33 -2.75 -5.94
N GLN A 47 -3.98 -3.77 -6.49
CA GLN A 47 -3.66 -5.18 -6.30
C GLN A 47 -3.58 -5.86 -7.67
N ASN A 48 -2.44 -6.46 -7.98
CA ASN A 48 -2.22 -7.15 -9.26
C ASN A 48 -2.58 -6.30 -10.50
N GLY A 49 -2.29 -4.99 -10.45
CA GLY A 49 -2.57 -4.06 -11.54
C GLY A 49 -3.99 -3.49 -11.59
N GLU A 50 -4.88 -3.86 -10.65
CA GLU A 50 -6.26 -3.36 -10.58
C GLU A 50 -6.60 -2.81 -9.19
N TYR A 51 -7.33 -1.70 -9.14
CA TYR A 51 -7.83 -1.14 -7.88
C TYR A 51 -8.99 -1.97 -7.35
N ARG A 52 -8.84 -2.45 -6.12
CA ARG A 52 -9.88 -3.21 -5.39
C ARG A 52 -10.23 -2.52 -4.09
N LYS A 53 -11.47 -2.70 -3.63
CA LYS A 53 -11.84 -2.28 -2.28
C LYS A 53 -11.27 -3.30 -1.29
N CYS A 54 -10.30 -2.88 -0.48
CA CYS A 54 -9.60 -3.74 0.45
C CYS A 54 -9.83 -3.32 1.90
N THR A 55 -9.94 -4.30 2.78
CA THR A 55 -9.89 -4.14 4.23
C THR A 55 -8.43 -4.13 4.68
N ILE A 56 -8.10 -3.16 5.51
CA ILE A 56 -6.78 -2.92 6.06
C ILE A 56 -6.90 -2.95 7.59
N ALA A 57 -6.06 -3.77 8.22
CA ALA A 57 -5.93 -3.85 9.66
C ALA A 57 -4.47 -3.62 10.05
N ASN A 58 -4.24 -2.65 10.94
CA ASN A 58 -2.90 -2.22 11.36
C ASN A 58 -1.98 -1.95 10.17
N GLY A 59 -2.48 -1.24 9.14
CA GLY A 59 -1.70 -0.89 7.96
C GLY A 59 -1.42 -2.05 7.01
N ARG A 60 -1.92 -3.25 7.29
CA ARG A 60 -1.79 -4.43 6.41
C ARG A 60 -3.10 -4.74 5.71
N VAL A 61 -3.05 -4.97 4.41
CA VAL A 61 -4.19 -5.48 3.65
C VAL A 61 -4.50 -6.90 4.14
N THR A 62 -5.72 -7.13 4.62
CA THR A 62 -6.17 -8.45 5.10
C THR A 62 -7.08 -9.15 4.09
N PHE A 63 -7.87 -8.38 3.34
CA PHE A 63 -8.81 -8.91 2.36
C PHE A 63 -9.07 -7.87 1.27
N CYS A 64 -9.22 -8.30 0.02
CA CYS A 64 -9.64 -7.46 -1.09
C CYS A 64 -10.84 -8.09 -1.79
N ALA A 65 -11.90 -7.31 -1.90
CA ALA A 65 -13.17 -7.77 -2.42
C ALA A 65 -13.26 -7.52 -3.95
N THR A 66 -14.27 -6.77 -4.35
CA THR A 66 -14.58 -6.42 -5.73
C THR A 66 -13.67 -5.33 -6.27
N TRP A 67 -13.72 -5.16 -7.59
CA TRP A 67 -13.17 -3.98 -8.25
C TRP A 67 -13.73 -2.70 -7.64
N TYR A 68 -12.84 -1.73 -7.46
CA TYR A 68 -13.24 -0.40 -7.02
C TYR A 68 -13.87 0.40 -8.16
N GLN A 69 -14.86 1.22 -7.80
CA GLN A 69 -15.58 2.14 -8.67
C GLN A 69 -15.68 3.49 -7.97
N GLY A 70 -15.35 4.57 -8.66
CA GLY A 70 -15.41 5.94 -8.11
C GLY A 70 -14.06 6.64 -8.04
N SER A 71 -13.99 7.73 -7.29
CA SER A 71 -12.78 8.56 -7.17
C SER A 71 -11.86 8.08 -6.06
N THR A 72 -10.57 7.88 -6.36
CA THR A 72 -9.55 7.62 -5.35
C THR A 72 -8.27 8.39 -5.64
N VAL A 73 -7.42 8.50 -4.63
CA VAL A 73 -6.11 9.12 -4.75
C VAL A 73 -5.10 8.11 -5.28
N VAL A 74 -4.38 8.47 -6.33
CA VAL A 74 -3.42 7.62 -7.03
C VAL A 74 -2.10 8.36 -7.21
N LEU A 75 -1.00 7.68 -6.92
CA LEU A 75 0.33 8.17 -7.29
C LEU A 75 0.52 7.98 -8.80
N LYS A 76 0.63 9.09 -9.53
CA LYS A 76 0.84 9.10 -10.98
C LYS A 76 1.90 10.13 -11.34
N GLU A 77 2.89 9.73 -12.12
CA GLU A 77 3.96 10.64 -12.60
C GLU A 77 4.66 11.39 -11.44
N GLY A 78 4.88 10.70 -10.31
CA GLY A 78 5.55 11.28 -9.14
C GLY A 78 4.70 12.21 -8.26
N ALA A 79 3.39 12.32 -8.51
CA ALA A 79 2.49 13.11 -7.67
C ALA A 79 1.14 12.40 -7.41
N TYR A 80 0.60 12.56 -6.22
CA TYR A 80 -0.74 12.10 -5.88
C TYR A 80 -1.79 12.97 -6.57
N ARG A 81 -2.73 12.31 -7.25
CA ARG A 81 -3.84 12.94 -7.97
C ARG A 81 -5.15 12.26 -7.60
N GLU A 82 -6.23 13.01 -7.66
CA GLU A 82 -7.57 12.43 -7.62
C GLU A 82 -7.89 11.83 -9.00
N CYS A 83 -8.21 10.54 -9.03
CA CYS A 83 -8.48 9.79 -10.25
C CYS A 83 -9.81 9.05 -10.16
N ASN A 84 -10.53 9.04 -11.28
CA ASN A 84 -11.70 8.19 -11.46
C ASN A 84 -11.26 6.78 -11.82
N ILE A 85 -11.86 5.80 -11.14
CA ILE A 85 -11.66 4.38 -11.35
C ILE A 85 -12.96 3.78 -11.88
N ALA A 86 -12.85 3.05 -12.99
CA ALA A 86 -13.92 2.22 -13.53
C ALA A 86 -13.44 0.76 -13.66
N ASN A 87 -14.17 -0.18 -13.07
CA ASN A 87 -13.83 -1.61 -13.06
C ASN A 87 -12.36 -1.85 -12.62
N GLY A 88 -11.93 -1.16 -11.57
CA GLY A 88 -10.57 -1.29 -11.04
C GLY A 88 -9.48 -0.62 -11.89
N ARG A 89 -9.82 0.11 -12.95
CA ARG A 89 -8.84 0.79 -13.82
C ARG A 89 -8.98 2.30 -13.73
N VAL A 90 -7.85 3.00 -13.70
CA VAL A 90 -7.81 4.46 -13.82
C VAL A 90 -8.32 4.86 -15.20
N THR A 91 -9.38 5.66 -15.25
CA THR A 91 -9.93 6.21 -16.50
C THR A 91 -9.50 7.65 -16.74
N PHE A 92 -9.44 8.45 -15.66
CA PHE A 92 -9.04 9.85 -15.72
C PHE A 92 -8.37 10.25 -14.41
N CYS A 93 -7.38 11.13 -14.48
CA CYS A 93 -6.78 11.76 -13.30
C CYS A 93 -6.82 13.27 -13.46
N GLY A 94 -7.36 13.94 -12.45
CA GLY A 94 -7.45 15.39 -12.41
C GLY A 94 -6.16 16.05 -11.93
N LYS A 95 -6.36 17.17 -11.23
CA LYS A 95 -5.30 17.98 -10.60
C LYS A 95 -4.61 17.24 -9.46
N TRP A 96 -3.49 17.81 -8.99
CA TRP A 96 -2.83 17.37 -7.77
C TRP A 96 -3.78 17.33 -6.59
N TYR A 97 -3.68 16.26 -5.82
CA TYR A 97 -4.50 16.05 -4.65
C TYR A 97 -4.06 16.95 -3.49
N GLN A 98 -5.05 17.36 -2.68
CA GLN A 98 -4.91 18.16 -1.47
C GLN A 98 -5.80 17.54 -0.41
N GLY A 99 -5.28 17.22 0.77
CA GLY A 99 -6.06 16.65 1.86
C GLY A 99 -5.49 15.32 2.35
N LYS A 100 -6.35 14.44 2.82
CA LYS A 100 -5.96 13.17 3.47
C LYS A 100 -6.22 11.98 2.57
N ALA A 101 -5.23 11.11 2.42
CA ALA A 101 -5.37 9.88 1.63
C ALA A 101 -4.68 8.70 2.30
N VAL A 102 -5.17 7.50 2.01
CA VAL A 102 -4.51 6.25 2.39
C VAL A 102 -3.39 5.97 1.40
N VAL A 103 -2.16 5.93 1.89
CA VAL A 103 -0.94 5.81 1.10
C VAL A 103 -0.14 4.61 1.56
N ASN A 104 0.45 3.88 0.61
CA ASN A 104 1.50 2.91 0.89
C ASN A 104 2.82 3.66 1.10
N THR A 105 3.40 3.59 2.31
CA THR A 105 4.61 4.33 2.68
C THR A 105 5.92 3.57 2.46
N LEU A 106 5.91 2.37 1.89
CA LEU A 106 7.11 1.58 1.58
C LEU A 106 7.47 1.52 0.09
N ASN A 107 6.70 2.19 -0.77
CA ASN A 107 6.85 2.15 -2.22
C ASN A 107 7.50 3.42 -2.78
#